data_AF-A0A7K1SKQ6-F1
#
_entry.id   AF-A0A7K1SKQ6-F1
#
_cell.length_a   1.000
_cell.length_b   1.000
_cell.length_c   1.000
_cell.angle_alpha   90.00
_cell.angle_beta   90.00
_cell.angle_gamma   90.00
#
_symmetry.space_group_name_H-M   'P 1'
#
loop_
_entity.id
_entity.type
_entity.pdbx_description
1 polymer ?
#
loop_
_entity_poly.entity_id
_entity_poly.type
_entity_poly.pdbx_seq_one_letter_code
_entity_poly.pdbx_strand_id
1 'polypeptide(L)'
;MADKDKRHWPLDMLKARRKLLQILNENIEESDVKDAYFSFKPVDNYLPYFFIVREFDNKGEQPFFRAVYMPKTNSDASEGTGSMTEGQLEVYFKDWMRLVNGYIEQFALDKDTILQGYEEEFLEAFVIESDDNTHSYPTATQLKIDQLCTDTIKLLHSFVNDNSLNGEKKQEVESIIESVQELQDTQTQLPKGEVRKKLANIWARIKKAGIKLFVEVKAEAFKAIIKEGVKGLLDNPMAPIDFANDLLDKT
;
A
#
# COMPACT_ATOMS: atom_id res chain seq x y z
N MET A 1 4.25 -14.69 -23.56
CA MET A 1 4.65 -14.80 -22.13
C MET A 1 6.05 -14.25 -22.00
N ALA A 2 6.23 -13.20 -21.20
CA ALA A 2 7.56 -12.68 -20.88
C ALA A 2 8.35 -13.74 -20.08
N ASP A 3 9.61 -13.98 -20.43
CA ASP A 3 10.49 -14.86 -19.65
C ASP A 3 10.80 -14.19 -18.31
N LYS A 4 10.56 -14.90 -17.20
CA LYS A 4 10.85 -14.40 -15.85
C LYS A 4 12.36 -14.36 -15.56
N ASP A 5 13.17 -15.16 -16.26
CA ASP A 5 14.61 -15.10 -16.10
C ASP A 5 15.20 -13.94 -16.92
N LYS A 6 15.40 -12.81 -16.25
CA LYS A 6 15.98 -11.59 -16.83
C LYS A 6 17.35 -11.81 -17.48
N ARG A 7 18.05 -12.91 -17.20
CA ARG A 7 19.36 -13.24 -17.80
C ARG A 7 19.27 -13.67 -19.27
N HIS A 8 18.10 -14.14 -19.73
CA HIS A 8 17.88 -14.53 -21.13
C HIS A 8 17.26 -13.42 -21.98
N TRP A 9 17.07 -12.24 -21.40
CA TRP A 9 16.49 -11.12 -22.09
C TRP A 9 17.40 -10.58 -23.19
N PRO A 10 16.83 -10.11 -24.32
CA PRO A 10 17.59 -9.41 -25.35
C PRO A 10 18.34 -8.20 -24.77
N LEU A 11 19.54 -7.95 -25.27
CA LEU A 11 20.42 -6.88 -24.77
C LEU A 11 19.74 -5.50 -24.82
N ASP A 12 18.97 -5.22 -25.87
CA ASP A 12 18.26 -3.94 -26.01
C ASP A 12 17.18 -3.76 -24.95
N MET A 13 16.55 -4.84 -24.50
CA MET A 13 15.59 -4.81 -23.40
C MET A 13 16.27 -4.55 -22.05
N LEU A 14 17.46 -5.15 -21.83
CA LEU A 14 18.26 -4.89 -20.64
C LEU A 14 18.79 -3.44 -20.60
N LYS A 15 19.19 -2.89 -21.75
CA LYS A 15 19.59 -1.47 -21.89
C LYS A 15 18.42 -0.54 -21.59
N ALA A 16 17.26 -0.79 -22.20
CA ALA A 16 16.04 -0.02 -21.95
C ALA A 16 15.70 -0.01 -20.46
N ARG A 17 15.60 -1.19 -19.82
CA ARG A 17 15.32 -1.29 -18.38
C ARG A 17 16.36 -0.52 -17.55
N ARG A 18 17.66 -0.67 -17.85
CA ARG A 18 18.72 0.03 -17.13
C ARG A 18 18.56 1.56 -17.22
N LYS A 19 18.24 2.09 -18.40
CA LYS A 19 18.02 3.53 -18.57
C LYS A 19 16.84 4.03 -17.74
N LEU A 20 15.72 3.30 -17.74
CA LEU A 20 14.56 3.66 -16.94
C LEU A 20 14.87 3.63 -15.44
N LEU A 21 15.59 2.61 -14.96
CA LEU A 21 16.04 2.53 -13.57
C LEU A 21 16.96 3.69 -13.16
N GLN A 22 17.79 4.20 -14.08
CA GLN A 22 18.70 5.32 -13.81
C GLN A 22 17.99 6.67 -13.66
N ILE A 23 16.75 6.79 -14.15
CA ILE A 23 15.97 8.03 -14.11
C ILE A 23 14.79 7.96 -13.14
N LEU A 24 14.65 6.86 -12.39
CA LEU A 24 13.68 6.75 -11.31
C LEU A 24 13.92 7.83 -10.25
N ASN A 25 12.84 8.32 -9.68
CA ASN A 25 12.84 9.17 -8.49
C ASN A 25 12.30 8.39 -7.29
N GLU A 26 12.36 9.00 -6.11
CA GLU A 26 11.93 8.42 -4.83
C GLU A 26 10.42 8.10 -4.75
N ASN A 27 9.61 8.70 -5.62
CA ASN A 27 8.15 8.53 -5.61
C ASN A 27 7.67 7.35 -6.46
N ILE A 28 8.57 6.71 -7.21
CA ILE A 28 8.23 5.63 -8.14
C ILE A 28 9.09 4.40 -7.80
N GLU A 29 8.45 3.23 -7.72
CA GLU A 29 9.14 1.95 -7.51
C GLU A 29 8.88 0.96 -8.66
N GLU A 30 9.81 0.02 -8.85
CA GLU A 30 9.59 -1.13 -9.74
C GLU A 30 8.58 -2.08 -9.07
N SER A 31 7.59 -2.55 -9.84
CA SER A 31 6.61 -3.54 -9.41
C SER A 31 6.76 -4.83 -10.20
N ASP A 32 6.31 -5.95 -9.65
CA ASP A 32 6.28 -7.24 -10.35
C ASP A 32 4.85 -7.53 -10.83
N VAL A 33 4.58 -7.20 -12.10
CA VAL A 33 3.28 -7.48 -12.75
C VAL A 33 3.42 -8.70 -13.64
N LYS A 34 2.46 -9.64 -13.49
CA LYS A 34 2.40 -10.84 -14.33
C LYS A 34 2.34 -10.46 -15.82
N ASP A 35 3.12 -11.18 -16.62
CA ASP A 35 3.22 -11.00 -18.08
C ASP A 35 3.77 -9.62 -18.53
N ALA A 36 4.38 -8.86 -17.62
CA ALA A 36 5.17 -7.68 -17.95
C ALA A 36 6.66 -8.04 -18.08
N TYR A 37 7.37 -7.33 -18.95
CA TYR A 37 8.83 -7.30 -18.91
C TYR A 37 9.28 -6.47 -17.70
N PHE A 38 8.85 -5.23 -17.61
CA PHE A 38 9.07 -4.41 -16.42
C PHE A 38 7.89 -3.47 -16.21
N SER A 39 7.63 -3.20 -14.94
CA SER A 39 6.52 -2.37 -14.50
C SER A 39 6.97 -1.43 -13.38
N PHE A 40 6.36 -0.26 -13.35
CA PHE A 40 6.60 0.77 -12.36
C PHE A 40 5.27 1.28 -11.83
N LYS A 41 5.25 1.70 -10.56
CA LYS A 41 4.09 2.30 -9.91
C LYS A 41 4.54 3.39 -8.92
N PRO A 42 3.67 4.31 -8.53
CA PRO A 42 3.93 5.19 -7.40
C PRO A 42 4.21 4.38 -6.12
N VAL A 43 5.08 4.90 -5.27
CA VAL A 43 5.24 4.43 -3.87
C VAL A 43 3.95 4.72 -3.09
N ASP A 44 3.25 5.80 -3.45
CA ASP A 44 1.92 6.11 -2.95
C ASP A 44 0.88 5.11 -3.49
N ASN A 45 0.53 4.15 -2.66
CA ASN A 45 -0.42 3.08 -2.98
C ASN A 45 -1.87 3.56 -3.16
N TYR A 46 -2.21 4.82 -2.84
CA TYR A 46 -3.56 5.37 -3.10
C TYR A 46 -3.75 5.75 -4.57
N LEU A 47 -2.67 5.86 -5.33
CA LEU A 47 -2.71 6.18 -6.75
C LEU A 47 -2.75 4.88 -7.57
N PRO A 48 -3.80 4.64 -8.37
CA PRO A 48 -3.93 3.43 -9.19
C PRO A 48 -3.03 3.48 -10.45
N TYR A 49 -2.00 4.32 -10.44
CA TYR A 49 -1.18 4.66 -11.59
C TYR A 49 -0.06 3.65 -11.81
N PHE A 50 0.33 3.47 -13.06
CA PHE A 50 1.36 2.50 -13.44
C PHE A 50 1.98 2.82 -14.79
N PHE A 51 3.13 2.22 -15.04
CA PHE A 51 3.76 2.15 -16.35
C PHE A 51 4.28 0.73 -16.57
N ILE A 52 3.72 0.01 -17.55
CA ILE A 52 3.98 -1.42 -17.75
C ILE A 52 4.41 -1.65 -19.20
N VAL A 53 5.58 -2.25 -19.39
CA VAL A 53 6.03 -2.72 -20.70
C VAL A 53 5.70 -4.20 -20.86
N ARG A 54 4.81 -4.53 -21.80
CA ARG A 54 4.28 -5.89 -21.98
C ARG A 54 4.80 -6.60 -23.23
N GLU A 55 5.12 -5.86 -24.28
CA GLU A 55 5.57 -6.45 -25.55
C GLU A 55 6.91 -5.86 -25.97
N PHE A 56 7.73 -6.72 -26.58
CA PHE A 56 9.00 -6.37 -27.18
C PHE A 56 9.07 -7.07 -28.55
N ASP A 57 9.25 -6.30 -29.61
CA ASP A 57 9.45 -6.81 -30.96
C ASP A 57 10.80 -6.35 -31.51
N ASN A 58 11.63 -7.29 -31.93
CA ASN A 58 12.95 -7.06 -32.52
C ASN A 58 13.05 -7.59 -33.96
N LYS A 59 11.93 -7.87 -34.63
CA LYS A 59 11.91 -8.40 -35.99
C LYS A 59 12.17 -7.34 -37.07
N GLY A 60 12.10 -6.06 -36.72
CA GLY A 60 12.35 -4.92 -37.62
C GLY A 60 13.77 -4.35 -37.51
N GLU A 61 14.04 -3.26 -38.24
CA GLU A 61 15.34 -2.55 -38.20
C GLU A 61 15.63 -1.92 -36.82
N GLN A 62 14.60 -1.64 -36.03
CA GLN A 62 14.71 -1.11 -34.69
C GLN A 62 13.81 -1.88 -33.73
N PRO A 63 14.25 -2.10 -32.47
CA PRO A 63 13.41 -2.72 -31.45
C PRO A 63 12.26 -1.79 -31.04
N PHE A 64 11.07 -2.37 -30.91
CA PHE A 64 9.87 -1.68 -30.45
C PHE A 64 9.38 -2.28 -29.13
N PHE A 65 8.91 -1.40 -28.26
CA PHE A 65 8.30 -1.70 -26.98
C PHE A 65 6.83 -1.29 -27.03
N ARG A 66 5.95 -2.13 -26.48
CA ARG A 66 4.58 -1.71 -26.17
C ARG A 66 4.42 -1.50 -24.68
N ALA A 67 4.07 -0.26 -24.33
CA ALA A 67 3.79 0.14 -22.96
C ALA A 67 2.30 0.45 -22.77
N VAL A 68 1.77 0.08 -21.62
CA VAL A 68 0.46 0.52 -21.10
C VAL A 68 0.74 1.36 -19.86
N TYR A 69 0.13 2.53 -19.76
CA TYR A 69 0.41 3.46 -18.67
C TYR A 69 -0.84 4.22 -18.23
N MET A 70 -0.87 4.62 -16.97
CA MET A 70 -1.91 5.42 -16.36
C MET A 70 -1.24 6.40 -15.38
N PRO A 71 -1.58 7.70 -15.37
CA PRO A 71 -2.60 8.37 -16.19
C PRO A 71 -2.12 8.59 -17.64
N LYS A 72 -3.07 8.69 -18.58
CA LYS A 72 -2.78 8.94 -20.00
C LYS A 72 -2.32 10.38 -20.25
N THR A 73 -2.95 11.36 -19.59
CA THR A 73 -2.61 12.79 -19.68
C THR A 73 -2.94 13.52 -18.37
N ASN A 74 -2.58 14.79 -18.25
CA ASN A 74 -2.95 15.66 -17.12
C ASN A 74 -4.48 15.75 -16.86
N SER A 75 -5.30 15.54 -17.90
CA SER A 75 -6.75 15.67 -17.83
C SER A 75 -7.49 14.34 -18.05
N ASP A 76 -6.75 13.24 -18.16
CA ASP A 76 -7.29 11.92 -18.49
C ASP A 76 -6.56 10.87 -17.66
N ALA A 77 -7.22 10.46 -16.57
CA ALA A 77 -6.74 9.42 -15.66
C ALA A 77 -6.99 7.99 -16.18
N SER A 78 -7.45 7.81 -17.41
CA SER A 78 -7.60 6.48 -18.02
C SER A 78 -6.27 5.90 -18.50
N GLU A 79 -6.32 4.66 -18.98
CA GLU A 79 -5.16 3.97 -19.55
C GLU A 79 -4.80 4.51 -20.94
N GLY A 80 -3.50 4.79 -21.12
CA GLY A 80 -2.85 4.97 -22.41
C GLY A 80 -2.13 3.70 -22.85
N THR A 81 -1.99 3.52 -24.15
CA THR A 81 -1.12 2.49 -24.74
C THR A 81 -0.29 3.12 -25.85
N GLY A 82 0.99 2.79 -25.91
CA GLY A 82 1.90 3.27 -26.94
C GLY A 82 2.86 2.19 -27.42
N SER A 83 3.15 2.20 -28.72
CA SER A 83 4.26 1.44 -29.32
C SER A 83 5.38 2.42 -29.65
N MET A 84 6.59 2.14 -29.18
CA MET A 84 7.67 3.12 -29.15
C MET A 84 9.05 2.47 -29.25
N THR A 85 10.03 3.19 -29.80
CA THR A 85 11.44 2.77 -29.81
C THR A 85 12.08 2.96 -28.44
N GLU A 86 13.30 2.45 -28.22
CA GLU A 86 14.04 2.62 -26.96
C GLU A 86 14.16 4.09 -26.53
N GLY A 87 14.50 4.99 -27.46
CA GLY A 87 14.65 6.42 -27.17
C GLY A 87 13.32 7.09 -26.82
N GLN A 88 12.24 6.68 -27.48
CA GLN A 88 10.90 7.17 -27.17
C GLN A 88 10.38 6.63 -25.84
N LEU A 89 10.72 5.38 -25.48
CA LEU A 89 10.34 4.78 -24.20
C LEU A 89 10.79 5.62 -23.01
N GLU A 90 12.02 6.11 -23.04
CA GLU A 90 12.54 7.00 -22.01
C GLU A 90 11.76 8.33 -21.92
N VAL A 91 11.39 8.91 -23.07
CA VAL A 91 10.61 10.16 -23.13
C VAL A 91 9.21 9.94 -22.56
N TYR A 92 8.52 8.87 -22.96
CA TYR A 92 7.19 8.54 -22.45
C TYR A 92 7.23 8.23 -20.95
N PHE A 93 8.27 7.55 -20.47
CA PHE A 93 8.42 7.25 -19.06
C PHE A 93 8.66 8.51 -18.23
N LYS A 94 9.52 9.43 -18.70
CA LYS A 94 9.74 10.75 -18.06
C LYS A 94 8.46 11.56 -18.00
N ASP A 95 7.70 11.60 -19.08
CA ASP A 95 6.43 12.33 -19.11
C ASP A 95 5.42 11.70 -18.14
N TRP A 96 5.29 10.36 -18.14
CA TRP A 96 4.46 9.66 -17.18
C TRP A 96 4.85 9.93 -15.71
N MET A 97 6.14 9.88 -15.36
CA MET A 97 6.61 10.23 -14.01
C MET A 97 6.25 11.68 -13.64
N ARG A 98 6.38 12.62 -14.58
CA ARG A 98 5.97 14.01 -14.39
C ARG A 98 4.47 14.11 -14.11
N LEU A 99 3.63 13.37 -14.83
CA LEU A 99 2.18 13.31 -14.58
C LEU A 99 1.91 12.78 -13.18
N VAL A 100 2.48 11.63 -12.84
CA VAL A 100 2.29 10.98 -11.53
C VAL A 100 2.73 11.89 -10.39
N ASN A 101 3.90 12.52 -10.49
CA ASN A 101 4.37 13.47 -9.48
C ASN A 101 3.41 14.65 -9.33
N GLY A 102 2.88 15.18 -10.42
CA GLY A 102 1.86 16.23 -10.36
C GLY A 102 0.62 15.78 -9.58
N TYR A 103 0.16 14.55 -9.77
CA TYR A 103 -0.91 13.99 -8.94
C TYR A 103 -0.49 13.82 -7.49
N ILE A 104 0.69 13.25 -7.20
CA ILE A 104 1.19 13.09 -5.82
C ILE A 104 1.23 14.43 -5.10
N GLU A 105 1.70 15.49 -5.75
CA GLU A 105 1.74 16.85 -5.18
C GLU A 105 0.35 17.41 -4.91
N GLN A 106 -0.59 17.26 -5.84
CA GLN A 106 -1.98 17.71 -5.62
C GLN A 106 -2.65 16.91 -4.50
N PHE A 107 -2.52 15.58 -4.51
CA PHE A 107 -3.04 14.74 -3.44
C PHE A 107 -2.35 15.01 -2.11
N ALA A 108 -1.06 15.38 -2.08
CA ALA A 108 -0.37 15.76 -0.86
C ALA A 108 -0.91 17.05 -0.22
N LEU A 109 -1.47 17.97 -1.02
CA LEU A 109 -2.19 19.13 -0.49
C LEU A 109 -3.54 18.74 0.13
N ASP A 110 -4.16 17.68 -0.39
CA ASP A 110 -5.40 17.09 0.13
C ASP A 110 -5.16 15.98 1.18
N LYS A 111 -3.89 15.64 1.45
CA LYS A 111 -3.54 14.60 2.42
C LYS A 111 -3.79 15.12 3.82
N ASP A 112 -4.58 14.35 4.56
CA ASP A 112 -4.77 14.55 5.97
C ASP A 112 -3.45 14.23 6.71
N THR A 113 -2.68 15.26 7.01
CA THR A 113 -1.37 15.15 7.69
C THR A 113 -1.46 14.45 9.04
N ILE A 114 -2.62 14.53 9.70
CA ILE A 114 -2.89 13.83 10.96
C ILE A 114 -2.99 12.32 10.69
N LEU A 115 -3.72 11.93 9.64
CA LEU A 115 -3.82 10.52 9.24
C LEU A 115 -2.46 9.92 8.90
N GLN A 116 -1.62 10.66 8.16
CA GLN A 116 -0.28 10.20 7.81
C GLN A 116 0.59 9.98 9.05
N GLY A 117 0.58 10.93 9.99
CA GLY A 117 1.33 10.79 11.24
C GLY A 117 0.90 9.55 12.04
N TYR A 118 -0.40 9.23 12.06
CA TYR A 118 -0.88 7.99 12.68
C TYR A 118 -0.48 6.75 11.89
N GLU A 119 -0.49 6.79 10.56
CA GLU A 119 -0.09 5.66 9.72
C GLU A 119 1.40 5.32 9.92
N GLU A 120 2.27 6.32 9.98
CA GLU A 120 3.69 6.16 10.30
C GLU A 120 3.90 5.54 11.68
N GLU A 121 3.20 6.05 12.72
CA GLU A 121 3.21 5.49 14.08
C GLU A 121 2.85 3.99 14.07
N PHE A 122 1.81 3.60 13.32
CA PHE A 122 1.40 2.19 13.24
C PHE A 122 2.34 1.33 12.39
N LEU A 123 2.90 1.88 11.31
CA LEU A 123 3.91 1.19 10.49
C LEU A 123 5.15 0.83 11.32
N GLU A 124 5.61 1.74 12.17
CA GLU A 124 6.72 1.51 13.10
C GLU A 124 6.36 0.48 14.18
N ALA A 125 5.13 0.49 14.68
CA ALA A 125 4.68 -0.46 15.69
C ALA A 125 4.54 -1.90 15.17
N PHE A 126 4.18 -2.08 13.89
CA PHE A 126 4.09 -3.39 13.25
C PHE A 126 5.46 -3.90 12.77
N VAL A 127 6.37 -4.16 13.73
CA VAL A 127 7.69 -4.74 13.47
C VAL A 127 7.58 -6.23 13.12
N ILE A 128 8.28 -6.66 12.06
CA ILE A 128 8.38 -8.06 11.64
C ILE A 128 9.78 -8.55 12.00
N GLU A 129 9.89 -9.75 12.60
CA GLU A 129 11.18 -10.39 12.92
C GLU A 129 12.04 -10.76 11.68
N SER A 130 11.49 -10.63 10.46
CA SER A 130 12.20 -10.94 9.20
C SER A 130 12.11 -9.78 8.22
N ASP A 131 13.25 -9.34 7.70
CA ASP A 131 13.40 -8.29 6.65
C ASP A 131 12.75 -8.65 5.30
N ASP A 132 12.21 -9.86 5.19
CA ASP A 132 11.51 -10.30 4.00
C ASP A 132 10.06 -9.78 3.97
N ASN A 133 9.89 -8.64 3.31
CA ASN A 133 8.59 -8.02 3.04
C ASN A 133 7.90 -8.56 1.76
N THR A 134 8.56 -9.48 1.04
CA THR A 134 8.17 -9.86 -0.33
C THR A 134 7.29 -11.11 -0.38
N HIS A 135 7.35 -11.97 0.63
CA HIS A 135 6.50 -13.15 0.75
C HIS A 135 5.27 -12.88 1.60
N SER A 136 4.25 -13.71 1.48
CA SER A 136 3.07 -13.69 2.36
C SER A 136 3.44 -14.11 3.79
N TYR A 137 2.58 -13.77 4.75
CA TYR A 137 2.74 -14.26 6.12
C TYR A 137 2.59 -15.80 6.20
N PRO A 138 3.24 -16.47 7.16
CA PRO A 138 2.96 -17.88 7.46
C PRO A 138 1.49 -18.07 7.88
N THR A 139 0.92 -19.25 7.61
CA THR A 139 -0.50 -19.56 7.90
C THR A 139 -0.93 -19.22 9.32
N ALA A 140 -0.08 -19.49 10.33
CA ALA A 140 -0.39 -19.15 11.72
C ALA A 140 -0.59 -17.65 11.94
N THR A 141 0.20 -16.81 11.26
CA THR A 141 0.05 -15.36 11.30
C THR A 141 -1.15 -14.89 10.47
N GLN A 142 -1.39 -15.51 9.32
CA GLN A 142 -2.58 -15.22 8.50
C GLN A 142 -3.88 -15.46 9.27
N LEU A 143 -4.00 -16.57 10.02
CA LEU A 143 -5.17 -16.85 10.85
C LEU A 143 -5.38 -15.80 11.95
N LYS A 144 -4.30 -15.23 12.50
CA LYS A 144 -4.38 -14.17 13.51
C LYS A 144 -4.82 -12.84 12.90
N ILE A 145 -4.32 -12.52 11.71
CA ILE A 145 -4.77 -11.34 10.96
C ILE A 145 -6.25 -11.48 10.62
N ASP A 146 -6.69 -12.66 10.20
CA ASP A 146 -8.10 -12.95 9.91
C ASP A 146 -8.99 -12.77 11.16
N GLN A 147 -8.56 -13.31 12.31
CA GLN A 147 -9.25 -13.12 13.58
C GLN A 147 -9.28 -11.63 13.98
N LEU A 148 -8.16 -10.92 13.85
CA LEU A 148 -8.08 -9.48 14.11
C LEU A 148 -9.06 -8.68 13.26
N CYS A 149 -9.15 -9.00 11.96
CA CYS A 149 -10.10 -8.37 11.05
C CYS A 149 -11.54 -8.66 11.46
N THR A 150 -11.86 -9.91 11.78
CA THR A 150 -13.19 -10.35 12.24
C THR A 150 -13.63 -9.59 13.49
N ASP A 151 -12.77 -9.52 14.51
CA ASP A 151 -13.09 -8.84 15.76
C ASP A 151 -13.23 -7.32 15.57
N THR A 152 -12.38 -6.74 14.71
CA THR A 152 -12.44 -5.31 14.36
C THR A 152 -13.76 -4.99 13.65
N ILE A 153 -14.14 -5.75 12.62
CA ILE A 153 -15.40 -5.59 11.88
C ILE A 153 -16.59 -5.67 12.83
N LYS A 154 -16.62 -6.70 13.69
CA LYS A 154 -17.70 -6.90 14.66
C LYS A 154 -17.87 -5.69 15.57
N LEU A 155 -16.78 -5.12 16.07
CA LEU A 155 -16.85 -3.97 16.96
C LEU A 155 -17.27 -2.70 16.23
N LEU A 156 -16.70 -2.43 15.04
CA LEU A 156 -17.08 -1.29 14.23
C LEU A 156 -18.58 -1.33 13.86
N HIS A 157 -19.13 -2.51 13.54
CA HIS A 157 -20.57 -2.67 13.34
C HIS A 157 -21.39 -2.34 14.60
N SER A 158 -20.95 -2.73 15.79
CA SER A 158 -21.66 -2.34 17.02
C SER A 158 -21.69 -0.83 17.22
N PHE A 159 -20.61 -0.12 16.86
CA PHE A 159 -20.55 1.34 16.92
C PHE A 159 -21.48 2.02 15.91
N VAL A 160 -21.57 1.48 14.70
CA VAL A 160 -22.50 1.99 13.67
C VAL A 160 -23.96 1.82 14.11
N ASN A 161 -24.28 0.74 14.82
CA ASN A 161 -25.63 0.41 15.24
C ASN A 161 -26.08 1.13 16.53
N ASP A 162 -25.16 1.68 17.33
CA ASP A 162 -25.45 2.31 18.62
C ASP A 162 -26.07 3.73 18.49
N ASN A 163 -26.48 4.18 17.29
CA ASN A 163 -27.15 5.47 16.99
C ASN A 163 -26.45 6.74 17.54
N SER A 164 -25.23 6.63 18.06
CA SER A 164 -24.46 7.72 18.68
C SER A 164 -23.58 8.48 17.68
N LEU A 165 -23.47 7.99 16.44
CA LEU A 165 -22.73 8.61 15.36
C LEU A 165 -23.66 9.46 14.47
N ASN A 166 -23.19 10.65 14.10
CA ASN A 166 -23.83 11.44 13.04
C ASN A 166 -23.56 10.79 11.66
N GLY A 167 -24.31 11.21 10.63
CA GLY A 167 -24.26 10.59 9.31
C GLY A 167 -22.86 10.51 8.68
N GLU A 168 -22.04 11.57 8.84
CA GLU A 168 -20.68 11.61 8.31
C GLU A 168 -19.73 10.63 9.03
N LYS A 169 -19.74 10.60 10.37
CA LYS A 169 -18.92 9.64 11.13
C LYS A 169 -19.35 8.20 10.88
N LYS A 170 -20.65 7.98 10.68
CA LYS A 170 -21.16 6.66 10.32
C LYS A 170 -20.60 6.20 8.97
N GLN A 171 -20.61 7.06 7.96
CA GLN A 171 -20.00 6.76 6.66
C GLN A 171 -18.49 6.52 6.75
N GLU A 172 -17.79 7.30 7.58
CA GLU A 172 -16.36 7.08 7.83
C GLU A 172 -16.08 5.69 8.42
N VAL A 173 -16.85 5.30 9.44
CA VAL A 173 -16.74 3.98 10.08
C VAL A 173 -17.13 2.86 9.13
N GLU A 174 -18.19 3.02 8.33
CA GLU A 174 -18.59 2.06 7.29
C GLU A 174 -17.47 1.86 6.26
N SER A 175 -16.81 2.94 5.82
CA SER A 175 -15.67 2.85 4.91
C SER A 175 -14.45 2.17 5.56
N ILE A 176 -14.25 2.30 6.87
CA ILE A 176 -13.22 1.54 7.59
C ILE A 176 -13.56 0.04 7.56
N ILE A 177 -14.83 -0.32 7.81
CA ILE A 177 -15.29 -1.72 7.75
C ILE A 177 -15.00 -2.34 6.38
N GLU A 178 -15.32 -1.63 5.30
CA GLU A 178 -15.02 -2.07 3.93
C GLU A 178 -13.52 -2.36 3.72
N SER A 179 -12.65 -1.47 4.22
CA SER A 179 -11.19 -1.67 4.12
C SER A 179 -10.69 -2.84 4.96
N VAL A 180 -11.29 -3.08 6.14
CA VAL A 180 -10.96 -4.25 6.96
C VAL A 180 -11.40 -5.55 6.27
N GLN A 181 -12.59 -5.55 5.65
CA GLN A 181 -13.09 -6.71 4.89
C GLN A 181 -12.23 -6.99 3.66
N GLU A 182 -11.84 -5.94 2.92
CA GLU A 182 -10.93 -6.08 1.78
C GLU A 182 -9.59 -6.71 2.21
N LEU A 183 -9.02 -6.25 3.33
CA LEU A 183 -7.79 -6.84 3.86
C LEU A 183 -8.01 -8.31 4.26
N GLN A 184 -9.12 -8.62 4.94
CA GLN A 184 -9.45 -9.98 5.33
C GLN A 184 -9.48 -10.93 4.12
N ASP A 185 -10.13 -10.51 3.04
CA ASP A 185 -10.31 -11.31 1.83
C ASP A 185 -9.01 -11.47 1.03
N THR A 186 -8.10 -10.49 1.11
CA THR A 186 -6.91 -10.41 0.23
C THR A 186 -5.59 -10.77 0.92
N GLN A 187 -5.49 -10.74 2.26
CA GLN A 187 -4.22 -10.88 2.99
C GLN A 187 -3.43 -12.16 2.70
N THR A 188 -4.11 -13.25 2.30
CA THR A 188 -3.45 -14.51 1.95
C THR A 188 -2.65 -14.44 0.63
N GLN A 189 -2.93 -13.45 -0.20
CA GLN A 189 -2.32 -13.24 -1.52
C GLN A 189 -1.36 -12.05 -1.55
N LEU A 190 -1.27 -11.30 -0.45
CA LEU A 190 -0.45 -10.09 -0.37
C LEU A 190 0.91 -10.38 0.27
N PRO A 191 1.98 -9.69 -0.18
CA PRO A 191 3.24 -9.65 0.55
C PRO A 191 3.06 -9.07 1.96
N LYS A 192 3.88 -9.51 2.92
CA LYS A 192 3.89 -9.02 4.30
C LYS A 192 3.91 -7.49 4.39
N GLY A 193 4.72 -6.84 3.55
CA GLY A 193 4.84 -5.38 3.53
C GLY A 193 3.52 -4.69 3.16
N GLU A 194 2.77 -5.23 2.22
CA GLU A 194 1.47 -4.67 1.79
C GLU A 194 0.37 -4.91 2.83
N VAL A 195 0.36 -6.10 3.45
CA VAL A 195 -0.53 -6.38 4.59
C VAL A 195 -0.26 -5.40 5.74
N ARG A 196 1.01 -5.14 6.07
CA ARG A 196 1.41 -4.19 7.12
C ARG A 196 0.93 -2.77 6.81
N LYS A 197 1.15 -2.29 5.58
CA LYS A 197 0.68 -0.96 5.13
C LYS A 197 -0.84 -0.84 5.26
N LYS A 198 -1.59 -1.84 4.79
CA LYS A 198 -3.05 -1.86 4.91
C LYS A 198 -3.51 -1.86 6.37
N LEU A 199 -2.88 -2.66 7.24
CA LEU A 199 -3.16 -2.62 8.69
C LEU A 199 -2.88 -1.24 9.27
N ALA A 200 -1.71 -0.66 9.01
CA ALA A 200 -1.35 0.66 9.53
C ALA A 200 -2.37 1.73 9.12
N ASN A 201 -2.78 1.74 7.86
CA ASN A 201 -3.80 2.67 7.40
C ASN A 201 -5.16 2.45 8.09
N ILE A 202 -5.62 1.20 8.22
CA ILE A 202 -6.87 0.87 8.93
C ILE A 202 -6.82 1.43 10.36
N TRP A 203 -5.75 1.17 11.10
CA TRP A 203 -5.62 1.62 12.49
C TRP A 203 -5.48 3.15 12.59
N ALA A 204 -4.81 3.79 11.64
CA ALA A 204 -4.74 5.25 11.54
C ALA A 204 -6.13 5.86 11.35
N ARG A 205 -6.95 5.28 10.47
CA ARG A 205 -8.33 5.72 10.22
C ARG A 205 -9.23 5.49 11.44
N ILE A 206 -9.10 4.36 12.13
CA ILE A 206 -9.82 4.10 13.39
C ILE A 206 -9.46 5.14 14.45
N LYS A 207 -8.17 5.44 14.63
CA LYS A 207 -7.68 6.45 15.58
C LYS A 207 -8.20 7.85 15.24
N LYS A 208 -8.18 8.21 13.96
CA LYS A 208 -8.71 9.47 13.45
C LYS A 208 -10.22 9.61 13.68
N ALA A 209 -11.00 8.55 13.42
CA ALA A 209 -12.45 8.53 13.66
C ALA A 209 -12.80 8.76 15.14
N GLY A 210 -11.91 8.36 16.05
CA GLY A 210 -11.91 8.84 17.43
C GLY A 210 -11.11 7.98 18.40
N ILE A 211 -10.43 8.62 19.35
CA ILE A 211 -9.59 7.94 20.33
C ILE A 211 -10.37 6.92 21.18
N LYS A 212 -11.63 7.22 21.52
CA LYS A 212 -12.48 6.29 22.28
C LYS A 212 -12.76 5.01 21.49
N LEU A 213 -13.13 5.16 20.21
CA LEU A 213 -13.32 4.04 19.30
C LEU A 213 -12.04 3.21 19.19
N PHE A 214 -10.90 3.86 18.99
CA PHE A 214 -9.60 3.19 18.91
C PHE A 214 -9.27 2.37 20.16
N VAL A 215 -9.46 2.93 21.35
CA VAL A 215 -9.19 2.20 22.61
C VAL A 215 -10.08 0.97 22.74
N GLU A 216 -11.37 1.08 22.42
CA GLU A 216 -12.31 -0.04 22.51
C GLU A 216 -12.00 -1.12 21.47
N VAL A 217 -11.72 -0.74 20.22
CA VAL A 217 -11.31 -1.67 19.15
C VAL A 217 -10.00 -2.34 19.49
N LYS A 218 -8.99 -1.60 19.96
CA LYS A 218 -7.70 -2.16 20.39
C LYS A 218 -7.89 -3.18 21.52
N ALA A 219 -8.69 -2.85 22.54
CA ALA A 219 -8.87 -3.70 23.70
C ALA A 219 -9.52 -5.05 23.35
N GLU A 220 -10.53 -5.07 22.46
CA GLU A 220 -11.21 -6.31 22.10
C GLU A 220 -10.47 -7.09 21.00
N ALA A 221 -9.98 -6.44 19.95
CA ALA A 221 -9.34 -7.10 18.82
C ALA A 221 -7.99 -7.75 19.20
N PHE A 222 -7.23 -7.15 20.12
CA PHE A 222 -5.95 -7.73 20.58
C PHE A 222 -6.09 -8.68 21.77
N LYS A 223 -7.29 -8.83 22.34
CA LYS A 223 -7.55 -9.69 23.51
C LYS A 223 -7.21 -11.15 23.25
N ALA A 224 -7.54 -11.66 22.06
CA ALA A 224 -7.22 -13.02 21.65
C ALA A 224 -5.72 -13.20 21.41
N ILE A 225 -5.09 -12.20 20.78
CA ILE A 225 -3.66 -12.21 20.44
C ILE A 225 -2.79 -12.19 21.71
N ILE A 226 -3.16 -11.39 22.71
CA ILE A 226 -2.45 -11.27 24.00
C ILE A 226 -2.57 -12.56 24.82
N LYS A 227 -3.74 -13.21 24.82
CA LYS A 227 -3.96 -14.46 25.57
C LYS A 227 -3.14 -15.64 25.05
N GLU A 228 -2.78 -15.63 23.77
CA GLU A 228 -1.99 -16.70 23.16
C GLU A 228 -0.46 -16.54 23.33
N GLY A 229 0.01 -15.43 23.91
CA GLY A 229 1.42 -15.29 24.33
C GLY A 229 2.45 -15.38 23.20
N VAL A 230 2.13 -14.89 21.99
CA VAL A 230 3.00 -15.05 20.82
C VAL A 230 3.80 -13.78 20.52
N LYS A 231 5.12 -13.86 20.75
CA LYS A 231 6.14 -12.95 20.19
C LYS A 231 6.23 -13.13 18.67
N GLY A 232 6.40 -12.06 17.91
CA GLY A 232 6.58 -12.13 16.46
C GLY A 232 5.56 -11.39 15.59
N LEU A 233 4.46 -10.87 16.14
CA LEU A 233 3.59 -9.87 15.47
C LEU A 233 3.64 -8.50 16.14
N LEU A 234 4.02 -8.46 17.43
CA LEU A 234 3.98 -7.31 18.33
C LEU A 234 5.10 -7.47 19.36
N ASP A 235 6.38 -7.35 18.97
CA ASP A 235 7.48 -7.37 19.95
C ASP A 235 7.39 -6.21 20.94
N ASN A 236 6.64 -5.18 20.58
CA ASN A 236 6.04 -4.25 21.50
C ASN A 236 4.58 -4.10 21.07
N PRO A 237 3.56 -4.43 21.89
CA PRO A 237 2.16 -4.02 21.64
C PRO A 237 1.96 -2.48 21.67
N MET A 238 3.09 -1.75 21.58
CA MET A 238 3.42 -0.33 21.66
C MET A 238 2.47 0.45 22.54
N ALA A 239 2.94 0.38 23.80
CA ALA A 239 2.75 1.23 24.96
C ALA A 239 1.31 1.54 25.38
N PRO A 240 0.99 1.42 26.69
CA PRO A 240 -0.14 2.16 27.21
C PRO A 240 0.05 3.62 26.77
N ILE A 241 -1.01 4.22 26.24
CA ILE A 241 -1.11 5.67 26.23
C ILE A 241 -1.13 6.06 27.71
N ASP A 242 0.06 6.24 28.29
CA ASP A 242 0.26 6.59 29.68
C ASP A 242 0.04 8.11 29.82
N PHE A 243 -1.17 8.55 29.43
CA PHE A 243 -1.59 9.95 29.54
C PHE A 243 -1.53 10.44 31.01
N ALA A 244 -1.48 9.51 31.97
CA ALA A 244 -1.42 9.82 33.40
C ALA A 244 0.00 10.13 33.91
N ASN A 245 1.06 9.63 33.27
CA ASN A 245 2.43 9.83 33.77
C ASN A 245 3.12 11.04 33.13
N ASP A 246 2.80 11.37 31.88
CA ASP A 246 3.44 12.50 31.17
C ASP A 246 2.89 13.88 31.58
N LEU A 247 1.75 13.91 32.29
CA LEU A 247 1.15 15.12 32.88
C LEU A 247 1.59 15.40 34.32
N LEU A 248 2.26 14.45 34.98
CA LEU A 248 2.73 14.60 36.37
C LEU A 248 4.24 14.88 36.48
N ASP A 249 5.01 14.67 35.41
CA ASP A 249 6.45 15.01 35.38
C ASP A 249 6.74 16.44 34.85
N LYS A 250 5.69 17.25 34.62
CA LYS A 250 5.81 18.68 34.24
C LYS A 250 5.02 19.64 35.13
N THR A 251 4.88 19.31 36.42
CA THR A 251 4.45 20.26 37.46
C THR A 251 5.37 20.22 38.66
#